data_AF-A0A4R1PMG2-F1
#
_entry.id   AF-A0A4R1PMG2-F1
#
_cell.length_a   1.000
_cell.length_b   1.000
_cell.length_c   1.000
_cell.angle_alpha   90.00
_cell.angle_beta   90.00
_cell.angle_gamma   90.00
#
_symmetry.space_group_name_H-M   'P 1'
#
loop_
_entity.id
_entity.type
_entity.pdbx_description
1 polymer ?
#
loop_
_entity_poly.entity_id
_entity_poly.type
_entity_poly.pdbx_seq_one_letter_code
_entity_poly.pdbx_strand_id
1 'polypeptide(L)'
;MAVTITIGTAGEAEEWIKASTLPTVEQSHLLRFVRRFPELEFLKQNLGGTPPTWLIEQASILRGIGAVQKQLVWVQFDGFDYPLPHVSLADTWYRWAFQGQIDNAHPKVFFEDKQAYFVGVDMENYNTILAILFDESDKQVYKFDYKAVRPNQEDLEDGEEEADYPLEGFGHIEPEQTRVAFDSYSSMLGHIIAIRLQDGRIFIAKS
;
A
#
# COMPACT_ATOMS: atom_id res chain seq x y z
N MET A 1 -19.03 -15.10 -6.97
CA MET A 1 -18.02 -16.04 -7.52
C MET A 1 -17.15 -16.51 -6.36
N ALA A 2 -16.75 -17.78 -6.33
CA ALA A 2 -15.85 -18.29 -5.30
C ALA A 2 -14.46 -17.65 -5.48
N VAL A 3 -13.88 -17.15 -4.40
CA VAL A 3 -12.52 -16.63 -4.39
C VAL A 3 -11.56 -17.81 -4.56
N THR A 4 -10.83 -17.86 -5.67
CA THR A 4 -9.76 -18.84 -5.89
C THR A 4 -8.42 -18.21 -5.56
N ILE A 5 -7.61 -18.91 -4.76
CA ILE A 5 -6.24 -18.53 -4.42
C ILE A 5 -5.31 -19.62 -4.97
N THR A 6 -4.33 -19.22 -5.76
CA THR A 6 -3.24 -20.08 -6.25
C THR A 6 -1.94 -19.59 -5.66
N ILE A 7 -1.17 -20.49 -5.06
CA ILE A 7 0.16 -20.22 -4.50
C ILE A 7 1.20 -20.72 -5.50
N GLY A 8 2.26 -19.96 -5.71
CA GLY A 8 3.33 -20.32 -6.64
C GLY A 8 4.66 -19.67 -6.29
N THR A 9 5.71 -20.20 -6.88
CA THR A 9 7.08 -19.71 -6.83
C THR A 9 7.24 -18.39 -7.59
N ALA A 10 8.40 -17.74 -7.44
CA ALA A 10 8.76 -16.58 -8.25
C ALA A 10 8.71 -16.86 -9.77
N GLY A 11 9.10 -18.06 -10.21
CA GLY A 11 9.04 -18.45 -11.62
C GLY A 11 7.60 -18.49 -12.14
N GLU A 12 6.69 -19.11 -11.38
CA GLU A 12 5.25 -19.14 -11.72
C GLU A 12 4.64 -17.73 -11.70
N ALA A 13 5.03 -16.90 -10.73
CA ALA A 13 4.60 -15.50 -10.67
C ALA A 13 5.05 -14.68 -11.88
N GLU A 14 6.29 -14.88 -12.36
CA GLU A 14 6.74 -14.26 -13.61
C GLU A 14 5.87 -14.66 -14.80
N GLU A 15 5.48 -15.93 -14.90
CA GLU A 15 4.59 -16.41 -15.97
C GLU A 15 3.21 -15.78 -15.86
N TRP A 16 2.66 -15.65 -14.65
CA TRP A 16 1.38 -14.98 -14.42
C TRP A 16 1.42 -13.51 -14.84
N ILE A 17 2.50 -12.79 -14.53
CA ILE A 17 2.67 -11.38 -14.90
C ILE A 17 2.78 -11.25 -16.43
N LYS A 18 3.62 -12.08 -17.08
CA LYS A 18 3.81 -12.05 -18.54
C LYS A 18 2.55 -12.41 -19.32
N ALA A 19 1.71 -13.28 -18.76
CA ALA A 19 0.43 -13.66 -19.36
C ALA A 19 -0.71 -12.69 -19.06
N SER A 20 -0.50 -11.69 -18.19
CA SER A 20 -1.53 -10.72 -17.82
C SER A 20 -1.78 -9.68 -18.92
N THR A 21 -2.95 -9.05 -18.87
CA THR A 21 -3.32 -7.92 -19.72
C THR A 21 -2.80 -6.57 -19.19
N LEU A 22 -1.98 -6.58 -18.13
CA LEU A 22 -1.46 -5.37 -17.53
C LEU A 22 -0.59 -4.58 -18.53
N PRO A 23 -0.55 -3.24 -18.44
CA PRO A 23 0.38 -2.44 -19.22
C PRO A 23 1.84 -2.87 -19.01
N THR A 24 2.67 -2.73 -20.05
CA THR A 24 4.09 -3.15 -20.01
C THR A 24 4.88 -2.52 -18.86
N VAL A 25 4.59 -1.27 -18.51
CA VAL A 25 5.22 -0.56 -17.39
C VAL A 25 4.89 -1.27 -16.07
N GLU A 26 3.62 -1.55 -15.82
CA GLU A 26 3.17 -2.27 -14.63
C GLU A 26 3.79 -3.67 -14.55
N GLN A 27 3.79 -4.42 -15.67
CA GLN A 27 4.46 -5.72 -15.74
C GLN A 27 5.95 -5.62 -15.38
N SER A 28 6.64 -4.58 -15.85
CA SER A 28 8.06 -4.36 -15.55
C SER A 28 8.31 -4.18 -14.05
N HIS A 29 7.51 -3.34 -13.39
CA HIS A 29 7.63 -3.12 -11.94
C HIS A 29 7.32 -4.39 -11.14
N LEU A 30 6.28 -5.13 -11.52
CA LEU A 30 5.92 -6.39 -10.88
C LEU A 30 7.00 -7.47 -11.07
N LEU A 31 7.55 -7.59 -12.27
CA LEU A 31 8.67 -8.50 -12.56
C LEU A 31 9.92 -8.11 -11.77
N ARG A 32 10.20 -6.82 -11.62
CA ARG A 32 11.31 -6.33 -10.78
C ARG A 32 11.12 -6.82 -9.35
N PHE A 33 9.93 -6.65 -8.77
CA PHE A 33 9.64 -7.13 -7.42
C PHE A 33 9.83 -8.64 -7.27
N VAL A 34 9.21 -9.45 -8.14
CA VAL A 34 9.30 -10.92 -8.09
C VAL A 34 10.74 -11.40 -8.20
N ARG A 35 11.54 -10.81 -9.09
CA ARG A 35 12.95 -11.19 -9.31
C ARG A 35 13.85 -10.86 -8.14
N ARG A 36 13.55 -9.79 -7.40
CA ARG A 36 14.31 -9.38 -6.22
C ARG A 36 14.11 -10.33 -5.04
N PHE A 37 12.99 -11.05 -5.00
CA PHE A 37 12.63 -11.93 -3.88
C PHE A 37 12.26 -13.36 -4.35
N PRO A 38 13.21 -14.10 -4.96
CA PRO A 38 12.89 -15.39 -5.58
C PRO A 38 12.58 -16.51 -4.58
N GLU A 39 12.98 -16.34 -3.31
CA GLU A 39 12.66 -17.26 -2.22
C GLU A 39 11.25 -17.08 -1.63
N LEU A 40 10.51 -16.06 -2.05
CA LEU A 40 9.15 -15.84 -1.59
C LEU A 40 8.15 -16.65 -2.41
N GLU A 41 7.07 -17.03 -1.75
CA GLU A 41 5.87 -17.51 -2.41
C GLU A 41 5.00 -16.32 -2.82
N PHE A 42 4.34 -16.45 -3.96
CA PHE A 42 3.45 -15.44 -4.53
C PHE A 42 2.05 -16.00 -4.67
N LEU A 43 1.06 -15.13 -4.48
CA LEU A 43 -0.34 -15.51 -4.57
C LEU A 43 -1.00 -14.87 -5.78
N LYS A 44 -1.61 -15.71 -6.61
CA LYS A 44 -2.59 -15.30 -7.59
C LYS A 44 -4.00 -15.47 -7.02
N GLN A 45 -4.74 -14.39 -6.87
CA GLN A 45 -6.09 -14.41 -6.29
C GLN A 45 -7.09 -13.65 -7.17
N ASN A 46 -8.17 -14.30 -7.59
CA ASN A 46 -9.29 -13.56 -8.14
C ASN A 46 -10.05 -12.87 -7.00
N LEU A 47 -9.73 -11.59 -6.75
CA LEU A 47 -10.44 -10.79 -5.76
C LEU A 47 -11.83 -10.43 -6.31
N GLY A 48 -12.86 -10.76 -5.54
CA GLY A 48 -14.13 -10.03 -5.62
C GLY A 48 -14.12 -8.91 -4.59
N GLY A 49 -14.79 -7.79 -4.88
CA GLY A 49 -14.94 -6.70 -3.90
C GLY A 49 -15.07 -5.32 -4.53
N THR A 50 -15.01 -4.31 -3.67
CA THR A 50 -15.12 -2.88 -3.98
C THR A 50 -13.85 -2.16 -4.48
N PRO A 51 -12.59 -2.57 -4.24
CA PRO A 51 -11.42 -1.78 -4.66
C PRO A 51 -11.38 -1.50 -6.16
N PRO A 52 -10.67 -0.45 -6.63
CA PRO A 52 -10.55 -0.16 -8.04
C PRO A 52 -10.10 -1.40 -8.81
N THR A 53 -10.66 -1.58 -10.00
CA THR A 53 -10.45 -2.74 -10.85
C THR A 53 -8.97 -2.92 -11.17
N TRP A 54 -8.26 -1.82 -11.40
CA TRP A 54 -6.81 -1.84 -11.62
C TRP A 54 -6.04 -2.40 -10.42
N LEU A 55 -6.47 -2.08 -9.19
CA LEU A 55 -5.84 -2.60 -7.99
C LEU A 55 -6.13 -4.08 -7.86
N ILE A 56 -7.38 -4.50 -8.12
CA ILE A 56 -7.77 -5.91 -8.14
C ILE A 56 -6.89 -6.72 -9.09
N GLU A 57 -6.61 -6.22 -10.29
CA GLU A 57 -5.76 -6.92 -11.27
C GLU A 57 -4.31 -7.06 -10.78
N GLN A 58 -3.71 -6.04 -10.18
CA GLN A 58 -2.34 -6.10 -9.66
C GLN A 58 -2.25 -6.95 -8.38
N ALA A 59 -3.19 -6.72 -7.47
CA ALA A 59 -3.44 -7.47 -6.25
C ALA A 59 -3.69 -8.95 -6.53
N SER A 60 -4.34 -9.25 -7.66
CA SER A 60 -4.63 -10.61 -8.09
C SER A 60 -3.40 -11.41 -8.47
N ILE A 61 -2.23 -10.79 -8.59
CA ILE A 61 -1.00 -11.46 -9.01
C ILE A 61 0.01 -11.61 -7.86
N LEU A 62 -0.02 -10.74 -6.84
CA LEU A 62 1.11 -10.59 -5.89
C LEU A 62 0.73 -10.40 -4.42
N ARG A 63 -0.16 -11.23 -3.88
CA ARG A 63 -0.39 -11.25 -2.41
C ARG A 63 0.58 -12.22 -1.71
N GLY A 64 1.88 -12.14 -1.99
CA GLY A 64 2.83 -13.21 -1.63
C GLY A 64 3.20 -13.35 -0.14
N ILE A 65 3.26 -12.25 0.61
CA ILE A 65 4.17 -12.23 1.76
C ILE A 65 3.46 -12.36 3.11
N GLY A 66 2.28 -11.76 3.27
CA GLY A 66 1.54 -11.77 4.55
C GLY A 66 0.26 -12.61 4.54
N ALA A 67 -0.24 -12.95 3.34
CA ALA A 67 -1.57 -13.52 3.18
C ALA A 67 -1.64 -15.02 3.41
N VAL A 68 -0.59 -15.75 3.04
CA VAL A 68 -0.47 -17.20 3.29
C VAL A 68 -0.41 -17.48 4.79
N GLN A 69 0.22 -16.58 5.55
CA GLN A 69 0.54 -16.81 6.96
C GLN A 69 -0.26 -15.93 7.94
N LYS A 70 -1.18 -15.08 7.46
CA LYS A 70 -1.88 -14.05 8.26
C LYS A 70 -0.91 -13.21 9.12
N GLN A 71 0.30 -13.00 8.61
CA GLN A 71 1.33 -12.27 9.32
C GLN A 71 1.33 -10.81 8.90
N LEU A 72 1.64 -9.93 9.84
CA LEU A 72 2.00 -8.55 9.53
C LEU A 72 3.32 -8.53 8.74
N VAL A 73 3.39 -7.66 7.75
CA VAL A 73 4.56 -7.48 6.89
C VAL A 73 5.03 -6.04 7.00
N TRP A 74 6.34 -5.86 7.12
CA TRP A 74 7.00 -4.56 7.00
C TRP A 74 7.92 -4.57 5.79
N VAL A 75 8.02 -3.43 5.11
CA VAL A 75 8.85 -3.26 3.91
C VAL A 75 9.73 -2.03 4.03
N GLN A 76 10.91 -2.07 3.42
CA GLN A 76 11.75 -0.90 3.17
C GLN A 76 11.82 -0.63 1.68
N PHE A 77 11.99 0.63 1.30
CA PHE A 77 12.10 1.07 -0.09
C PHE A 77 13.50 1.62 -0.39
N ASP A 78 14.02 1.45 -1.62
CA ASP A 78 15.30 2.07 -2.05
C ASP A 78 15.16 3.56 -2.36
N GLY A 79 13.94 4.00 -2.62
CA GLY A 79 13.61 5.36 -2.99
C GLY A 79 12.12 5.51 -3.26
N PHE A 80 11.69 6.77 -3.39
CA PHE A 80 10.43 7.12 -4.03
C PHE A 80 10.70 7.45 -5.50
N ASP A 81 9.67 7.36 -6.36
CA ASP A 81 9.78 7.77 -7.77
C ASP A 81 10.11 9.27 -7.88
N TYR A 82 9.65 10.06 -6.91
CA TYR A 82 9.87 11.50 -6.82
C TYR A 82 10.62 11.88 -5.54
N PRO A 83 11.49 12.90 -5.59
CA PRO A 83 12.23 13.36 -4.43
C PRO A 83 11.27 13.92 -3.37
N LEU A 84 11.24 13.31 -2.19
CA LEU A 84 10.49 13.80 -1.04
C LEU A 84 11.47 14.39 0.00
N PRO A 85 11.46 15.71 0.26
CA PRO A 85 12.49 16.41 1.04
C PRO A 85 12.53 16.07 2.54
N HIS A 86 11.55 15.31 3.05
CA HIS A 86 11.37 15.08 4.49
C HIS A 86 11.33 13.59 4.88
N VAL A 87 11.74 12.69 4.00
CA VAL A 87 11.72 11.25 4.29
C VAL A 87 13.10 10.64 4.07
N SER A 88 13.66 10.07 5.13
CA SER A 88 14.87 9.25 5.06
C SER A 88 14.47 7.79 4.94
N LEU A 89 14.36 7.27 3.70
CA LEU A 89 13.88 5.91 3.45
C LEU A 89 14.84 4.81 3.88
N ALA A 90 16.13 5.10 3.97
CA ALA A 90 17.19 4.11 4.18
C ALA A 90 17.00 3.25 5.45
N ASP A 91 16.32 3.79 6.46
CA ASP A 91 16.13 3.14 7.77
C ASP A 91 14.66 3.01 8.19
N THR A 92 13.70 3.35 7.31
CA THR A 92 12.27 3.34 7.66
C THR A 92 11.58 2.05 7.22
N TRP A 93 10.88 1.40 8.16
CA TRP A 93 10.04 0.23 7.90
C TRP A 93 8.57 0.62 7.83
N TYR A 94 7.96 0.41 6.66
CA TYR A 94 6.53 0.62 6.47
C TYR A 94 5.81 -0.69 6.72
N ARG A 95 4.86 -0.71 7.66
CA ARG A 95 3.89 -1.80 7.74
C ARG A 95 3.08 -1.80 6.45
N TRP A 96 3.28 -2.82 5.64
CA TRP A 96 2.59 -2.99 4.38
C TRP A 96 1.16 -3.45 4.65
N ALA A 97 0.20 -2.70 4.15
CA ALA A 97 -1.20 -2.99 4.27
C ALA A 97 -1.77 -3.33 2.89
N PHE A 98 -2.54 -4.41 2.85
CA PHE A 98 -3.30 -4.79 1.68
C PHE A 98 -4.77 -4.77 2.09
N GLN A 99 -5.62 -4.15 1.27
CA GLN A 99 -7.02 -3.94 1.61
C GLN A 99 -7.29 -2.98 2.77
N GLY A 100 -6.45 -1.96 2.99
CA GLY A 100 -6.74 -0.85 3.89
C GLY A 100 -6.93 -1.23 5.37
N GLN A 101 -6.72 -2.49 5.74
CA GLN A 101 -6.82 -2.97 7.10
C GLN A 101 -5.49 -2.80 7.82
N ILE A 102 -5.19 -1.56 8.24
CA ILE A 102 -4.11 -1.30 9.20
C ILE A 102 -4.59 -1.64 10.62
N ASP A 103 -5.88 -1.48 10.90
CA ASP A 103 -6.63 -2.16 11.95
C ASP A 103 -8.14 -2.05 11.67
N ASN A 104 -8.97 -2.53 12.58
CA ASN A 104 -10.43 -2.39 12.51
C ASN A 104 -10.93 -1.00 12.97
N ALA A 105 -10.03 -0.07 13.28
CA ALA A 105 -10.31 1.20 13.96
C ALA A 105 -9.99 2.44 13.11
N HIS A 106 -9.13 2.35 12.08
CA HIS A 106 -8.80 3.51 11.24
C HIS A 106 -9.96 3.81 10.27
N PRO A 107 -10.61 4.98 10.40
CA PRO A 107 -11.76 5.37 9.60
C PRO A 107 -11.36 5.78 8.18
N LYS A 108 -12.36 5.91 7.31
CA LYS A 108 -12.19 6.35 5.91
C LYS A 108 -11.57 7.76 5.87
N VAL A 109 -10.36 7.89 5.34
CA VAL A 109 -9.77 9.19 5.02
C VAL A 109 -10.13 9.59 3.60
N PHE A 110 -10.38 10.86 3.36
CA PHE A 110 -10.72 11.41 2.05
C PHE A 110 -9.70 12.46 1.63
N PHE A 111 -9.38 12.45 0.35
CA PHE A 111 -8.60 13.49 -0.33
C PHE A 111 -9.59 14.16 -1.25
N GLU A 112 -9.94 15.42 -0.96
CA GLU A 112 -11.08 16.07 -1.60
C GLU A 112 -12.34 15.19 -1.42
N ASP A 113 -12.93 14.69 -2.51
CA ASP A 113 -14.09 13.81 -2.53
C ASP A 113 -13.74 12.31 -2.70
N LYS A 114 -12.45 11.97 -2.79
CA LYS A 114 -11.98 10.61 -3.06
C LYS A 114 -11.53 9.90 -1.80
N GLN A 115 -12.08 8.72 -1.54
CA GLN A 115 -11.64 7.93 -0.41
C GLN A 115 -10.20 7.45 -0.61
N ALA A 116 -9.33 7.68 0.37
CA ALA A 116 -7.99 7.15 0.42
C ALA A 116 -7.95 5.76 1.08
N TYR A 117 -7.06 4.92 0.58
CA TYR A 117 -6.88 3.56 1.01
C TYR A 117 -5.42 3.33 1.35
N PHE A 118 -5.15 3.05 2.61
CA PHE A 118 -3.79 3.01 3.09
C PHE A 118 -3.10 1.71 2.65
N VAL A 119 -1.91 1.86 2.11
CA VAL A 119 -1.08 0.76 1.59
C VAL A 119 0.22 0.61 2.34
N GLY A 120 0.63 1.60 3.13
CA GLY A 120 1.81 1.54 3.99
C GLY A 120 1.75 2.54 5.13
N VAL A 121 2.22 2.16 6.31
CA VAL A 121 2.33 3.09 7.45
C VAL A 121 3.67 2.88 8.15
N ASP A 122 4.41 3.97 8.37
CA ASP A 122 5.50 3.96 9.35
C ASP A 122 4.91 3.84 10.76
N MET A 123 4.89 2.63 11.32
CA MET A 123 4.28 2.34 12.62
C MET A 123 5.17 2.79 13.80
N GLU A 124 6.47 3.04 13.58
CA GLU A 124 7.36 3.43 14.68
C GLU A 124 7.07 4.86 15.12
N ASN A 125 6.64 5.72 14.19
CA ASN A 125 6.32 7.11 14.50
C ASN A 125 4.90 7.55 14.13
N TYR A 126 4.13 6.71 13.42
CA TYR A 126 2.86 7.09 12.77
C TYR A 126 2.94 8.39 11.94
N ASN A 127 4.15 8.83 11.58
CA ASN A 127 4.37 10.14 10.94
C ASN A 127 4.17 10.09 9.42
N THR A 128 4.08 8.91 8.82
CA THR A 128 3.99 8.80 7.36
C THR A 128 3.08 7.65 6.95
N ILE A 129 2.05 8.02 6.20
CA ILE A 129 1.13 7.12 5.53
C ILE A 129 1.43 7.15 4.02
N LEU A 130 1.37 5.97 3.42
CA LEU A 130 1.24 5.75 1.99
C LEU A 130 -0.20 5.32 1.70
N ALA A 131 -0.88 5.98 0.77
CA ALA A 131 -2.24 5.65 0.37
C ALA A 131 -2.44 5.75 -1.14
N ILE A 132 -3.43 5.02 -1.63
CA ILE A 132 -3.96 5.14 -2.99
C ILE A 132 -5.36 5.74 -2.91
N LEU A 133 -5.81 6.41 -3.96
CA LEU A 133 -7.19 6.88 -4.04
C LEU A 133 -8.12 5.81 -4.60
N PHE A 134 -9.35 5.81 -4.11
CA PHE A 134 -10.42 4.97 -4.60
C PHE A 134 -11.02 5.55 -5.88
N ASP A 135 -10.17 5.64 -6.90
CA ASP A 135 -10.45 6.22 -8.21
C ASP A 135 -9.83 5.32 -9.28
N GLU A 136 -10.57 5.07 -10.36
CA GLU A 136 -10.09 4.25 -11.48
C GLU A 136 -9.10 5.01 -12.38
N SER A 137 -9.18 6.35 -12.37
CA SER A 137 -8.33 7.22 -13.18
C SER A 137 -6.98 7.51 -12.54
N ASP A 138 -6.88 7.35 -11.22
CA ASP A 138 -5.68 7.61 -10.44
C ASP A 138 -5.11 6.31 -9.87
N LYS A 139 -3.85 6.02 -10.22
CA LYS A 139 -3.13 4.83 -9.79
C LYS A 139 -2.00 5.15 -8.82
N GLN A 140 -1.78 6.44 -8.56
CA GLN A 140 -0.64 6.94 -7.82
C GLN A 140 -0.71 6.52 -6.35
N VAL A 141 0.46 6.42 -5.73
CA VAL A 141 0.59 6.26 -4.29
C VAL A 141 1.02 7.58 -3.71
N TYR A 142 0.18 8.13 -2.84
CA TYR A 142 0.40 9.38 -2.13
C TYR A 142 1.04 9.13 -0.77
N LYS A 143 1.96 10.02 -0.41
CA LYS A 143 2.52 10.16 0.92
C LYS A 143 1.93 11.37 1.61
N PHE A 144 1.59 11.20 2.88
CA PHE A 144 1.23 12.30 3.77
C PHE A 144 1.55 11.95 5.23
N ASP A 145 1.51 12.96 6.10
CA ASP A 145 1.64 12.76 7.55
C ASP A 145 0.28 12.45 8.16
N TYR A 146 0.20 11.45 9.03
CA TYR A 146 -1.05 11.14 9.75
C TYR A 146 -1.57 12.36 10.52
N LYS A 147 -0.66 13.20 11.05
CA LYS A 147 -1.03 14.43 11.78
C LYS A 147 -1.67 15.51 10.90
N ALA A 148 -1.58 15.37 9.58
CA ALA A 148 -2.23 16.28 8.65
C ALA A 148 -3.69 15.89 8.38
N VAL A 149 -4.13 14.70 8.82
CA VAL A 149 -5.54 14.29 8.75
C VAL A 149 -6.34 15.13 9.75
N ARG A 150 -7.39 15.79 9.26
CA ARG A 150 -8.33 16.60 10.05
C ARG A 150 -9.67 15.89 10.14
N PRO A 151 -10.44 16.06 11.23
CA PRO A 151 -11.83 15.62 11.26
C PRO A 151 -12.64 16.37 10.19
N ASN A 152 -13.70 15.76 9.67
CA ASN A 152 -14.63 16.48 8.80
C ASN A 152 -15.36 17.56 9.62
N GLN A 153 -15.48 18.78 9.06
CA GLN A 153 -16.16 19.90 9.75
C GLN A 153 -17.64 19.60 10.06
N GLU A 154 -18.29 18.75 9.28
CA GLU A 154 -19.69 18.33 9.51
C GLU A 154 -19.85 17.36 10.69
N ASP A 155 -18.74 16.74 11.14
CA ASP A 155 -18.71 15.81 12.27
C ASP A 155 -18.25 16.50 13.58
N LEU A 156 -17.89 17.79 13.54
CA LEU A 156 -17.62 18.58 14.74
C LEU A 156 -18.94 19.04 15.37
N GLU A 157 -19.35 18.42 16.48
CA GLU A 157 -20.45 18.97 17.29
C GLU A 157 -20.05 20.34 17.88
N ASP A 158 -21.00 21.27 17.95
CA ASP A 158 -20.79 22.63 18.47
C ASP A 158 -20.19 22.60 19.89
N GLY A 159 -18.88 22.87 19.99
CA GLY A 159 -18.18 23.06 21.25
C GLY A 159 -17.02 22.10 21.55
N GLU A 160 -16.69 21.16 20.66
CA GLU A 160 -15.53 20.27 20.83
C GLU A 160 -14.28 20.87 20.17
N GLU A 161 -13.14 20.87 20.88
CA GLU A 161 -11.87 21.39 20.35
C GLU A 161 -11.26 20.38 19.35
N GLU A 162 -10.59 20.87 18.29
CA GLU A 162 -9.84 20.06 17.30
C GLU A 162 -8.85 19.06 17.94
N ALA A 163 -8.48 19.27 19.20
CA ALA A 163 -7.54 18.44 19.95
C ALA A 163 -8.13 17.12 20.47
N ASP A 164 -9.46 16.97 20.51
CA ASP A 164 -10.13 15.82 21.15
C ASP A 164 -10.46 14.65 20.19
N TYR A 165 -10.32 14.82 18.87
CA TYR A 165 -10.47 13.72 17.91
C TYR A 165 -9.16 13.27 17.28
N PRO A 166 -8.66 12.12 17.74
CA PRO A 166 -8.32 11.06 16.83
C PRO A 166 -9.07 9.80 17.28
N LEU A 167 -9.70 9.07 16.36
CA LEU A 167 -9.93 7.60 16.40
C LEU A 167 -11.38 7.09 16.18
N GLU A 168 -12.43 7.91 16.08
CA GLU A 168 -13.80 7.37 15.89
C GLU A 168 -14.65 8.10 14.83
N GLY A 169 -14.08 8.42 13.66
CA GLY A 169 -14.88 8.96 12.57
C GLY A 169 -14.04 9.64 11.51
N PHE A 170 -14.50 9.50 10.28
CA PHE A 170 -14.08 10.15 9.03
C PHE A 170 -13.09 11.33 9.13
N GLY A 171 -12.04 11.30 8.29
CA GLY A 171 -11.05 12.38 8.22
C GLY A 171 -10.80 12.87 6.79
N HIS A 172 -10.41 14.13 6.66
CA HIS A 172 -10.00 14.77 5.41
C HIS A 172 -8.51 15.11 5.44
N ILE A 173 -7.87 15.10 4.28
CA ILE A 173 -6.56 15.70 4.11
C ILE A 173 -6.55 16.63 2.90
N GLU A 174 -6.03 17.84 3.12
CA GLU A 174 -5.87 18.84 2.07
C GLU A 174 -4.85 18.38 1.02
N PRO A 175 -5.12 18.54 -0.29
CA PRO A 175 -4.22 18.15 -1.37
C PRO A 175 -2.79 18.68 -1.20
N GLU A 176 -2.62 19.90 -0.66
CA GLU A 176 -1.32 20.53 -0.43
C GLU A 176 -0.46 19.80 0.61
N GLN A 177 -1.07 19.00 1.48
CA GLN A 177 -0.42 18.15 2.48
C GLN A 177 -0.05 16.77 1.93
N THR A 178 -0.46 16.46 0.70
CA THR A 178 -0.19 15.20 0.01
C THR A 178 0.92 15.37 -1.02
N ARG A 179 1.68 14.30 -1.26
CA ARG A 179 2.71 14.24 -2.32
C ARG A 179 2.67 12.90 -2.99
N VAL A 180 2.83 12.85 -4.31
CA VAL A 180 2.99 11.59 -5.03
C VAL A 180 4.34 10.97 -4.64
N ALA A 181 4.31 9.78 -4.08
CA ALA A 181 5.49 9.00 -3.71
C ALA A 181 5.86 7.98 -4.80
N PHE A 182 4.85 7.38 -5.43
CA PHE A 182 5.03 6.45 -6.54
C PHE A 182 3.99 6.71 -7.62
N ASP A 183 4.38 6.53 -8.88
CA ASP A 183 3.47 6.69 -10.02
C ASP A 183 2.39 5.60 -10.07
N SER A 184 2.66 4.44 -9.47
CA SER A 184 1.67 3.37 -9.32
C SER A 184 1.93 2.45 -8.13
N TYR A 185 0.91 1.67 -7.74
CA TYR A 185 1.08 0.62 -6.73
C TYR A 185 2.11 -0.44 -7.14
N SER A 186 2.13 -0.86 -8.41
CA SER A 186 3.19 -1.77 -8.91
C SER A 186 4.57 -1.12 -8.81
N SER A 187 4.69 0.18 -9.13
CA SER A 187 5.95 0.90 -8.97
C SER A 187 6.46 0.81 -7.53
N MET A 188 5.60 1.13 -6.55
CA MET A 188 5.89 0.98 -5.12
C MET A 188 6.44 -0.43 -4.79
N LEU A 189 5.83 -1.50 -5.31
CA LEU A 189 6.34 -2.86 -5.09
C LEU A 189 7.73 -3.07 -5.68
N GLY A 190 8.01 -2.50 -6.86
CA GLY A 190 9.33 -2.55 -7.51
C GLY A 190 10.45 -1.87 -6.71
N HIS A 191 10.08 -0.89 -5.87
CA HIS A 191 11.00 -0.17 -4.98
C HIS A 191 11.30 -0.90 -3.67
N ILE A 192 10.60 -1.99 -3.35
CA ILE A 192 10.85 -2.75 -2.12
C ILE A 192 12.25 -3.39 -2.16
N ILE A 193 13.04 -3.16 -1.10
CA ILE A 193 14.41 -3.68 -0.94
C ILE A 193 14.58 -4.64 0.22
N ALA A 194 13.68 -4.60 1.18
CA ALA A 194 13.71 -5.51 2.31
C ALA A 194 12.30 -5.74 2.82
N ILE A 195 12.08 -6.94 3.35
CA ILE A 195 10.78 -7.41 3.80
C ILE A 195 11.00 -8.11 5.14
N ARG A 196 10.33 -7.62 6.18
CA ARG A 196 10.37 -8.18 7.53
C ARG A 196 9.00 -8.76 7.86
N LEU A 197 8.99 -10.02 8.26
CA LEU A 197 7.79 -10.70 8.74
C LEU A 197 7.61 -10.50 10.24
N GLN A 198 6.38 -10.73 10.71
CA GLN A 198 6.04 -10.67 12.14
C GLN A 198 6.85 -11.64 13.01
N ASP A 199 7.32 -12.75 12.45
CA ASP A 199 8.19 -13.71 13.15
C ASP A 199 9.68 -13.31 13.19
N GLY A 200 10.02 -12.13 12.66
CA GLY A 200 11.37 -11.58 12.66
C GLY A 200 12.24 -12.01 11.48
N ARG A 201 11.77 -12.89 10.58
CA ARG A 201 12.49 -13.19 9.34
C ARG A 201 12.59 -11.95 8.46
N ILE A 202 13.78 -11.73 7.90
CA ILE A 202 14.06 -10.62 6.98
C ILE A 202 14.54 -11.20 5.64
N PHE A 203 13.88 -10.77 4.57
CA PHE A 203 14.28 -11.04 3.19
C PHE A 203 14.85 -9.76 2.60
N ILE A 204 16.04 -9.84 2.02
CA ILE A 204 16.73 -8.71 1.40
C ILE A 204 16.70 -8.92 -0.11
N ALA A 205 16.32 -7.88 -0.83
CA ALA A 205 16.25 -7.91 -2.28
C ALA A 205 17.60 -8.29 -2.89
N LYS A 206 17.56 -9.22 -3.85
CA LYS A 206 18.72 -9.54 -4.68
C LYS A 206 18.96 -8.41 -5.67
N SER A 207 20.22 -8.09 -5.86
CA SER A 207 20.74 -7.14 -6.85
C SER A 207 20.53 -7.62 -8.28
#